data_AF-A0A967TWS6-F1
#
_entry.id   AF-A0A967TWS6-F1
#
_cell.length_a   1.000
_cell.length_b   1.000
_cell.length_c   1.000
_cell.angle_alpha   90.00
_cell.angle_beta   90.00
_cell.angle_gamma   90.00
#
_symmetry.space_group_name_H-M   'P 1'
#
loop_
_entity.id
_entity.type
_entity.pdbx_description
1 polymer ?
#
loop_
_entity_poly.entity_id
_entity_poly.type
_entity_poly.pdbx_seq_one_letter_code
_entity_poly.pdbx_strand_id
1 'polypeptide(L)'
;MSIEHIRLSLLIALAAVVFLMWQAWQRDYAQPPQPSSESTAPASPSSGDARADVRGTPAIPAQRRPARPAGTGSERPTIRVRTDVLSVEIDLRGGDLRRADLLRYPVAPAQPHTPVRLFNDTEPDIFVAQSGLIGAASAPDHHSLYNAEQSDYRLSPSQDELKVALRWEGPGGVRVTKTYTFRRNSYVVEVSHRVQNAGDAPWRGRMYAQFQRTEPPHPGGLFRIYTYTGGVVSTQEDSYRKVDFGDRE
;
A
#
# COMPACT_ATOMS: atom_id res chain seq x y z
N MET A 1 53.96 25.32 13.76
CA MET A 1 53.19 24.86 14.94
C MET A 1 53.99 23.73 15.57
N SER A 2 54.46 23.85 16.81
CA SER A 2 55.24 22.77 17.45
C SER A 2 54.39 21.50 17.55
N ILE A 3 55.03 20.33 17.48
CA ILE A 3 54.38 19.01 17.51
C ILE A 3 53.49 18.82 18.74
N GLU A 4 53.78 19.57 19.80
CA GLU A 4 53.05 19.61 21.07
C GLU A 4 51.68 20.28 20.96
N HIS A 5 51.58 21.38 20.19
CA HIS A 5 50.30 22.03 19.91
C HIS A 5 49.38 21.15 19.03
N ILE A 6 49.97 20.37 18.11
CA ILE A 6 49.21 19.43 17.27
C ILE A 6 48.63 18.31 18.14
N ARG A 7 49.44 17.70 19.02
CA ARG A 7 48.96 16.66 19.95
C ARG A 7 47.85 17.17 20.88
N LEU A 8 48.01 18.37 21.43
CA LEU A 8 46.99 18.98 22.28
C LEU A 8 45.69 19.25 21.50
N SER A 9 45.78 19.76 20.27
CA SER A 9 44.60 20.01 19.43
C SER A 9 43.86 18.72 19.07
N LEU A 10 44.58 17.62 18.82
CA LEU A 10 43.99 16.30 18.56
C LEU A 10 43.31 15.73 19.81
N LEU A 11 43.88 15.91 20.99
CA LEU A 11 43.27 15.48 22.24
C LEU A 11 41.99 16.27 22.56
N ILE A 12 41.98 17.58 22.31
CA ILE A 12 40.78 18.42 22.47
C ILE A 12 39.70 18.01 21.47
N ALA A 13 40.05 17.78 20.20
CA ALA A 13 39.11 17.30 19.19
C ALA A 13 38.53 15.93 19.55
N LEU A 14 39.36 15.00 20.03
CA LEU A 14 38.93 13.69 20.50
C LEU A 14 37.97 13.80 21.70
N ALA A 15 38.29 14.65 22.68
CA ALA A 15 37.43 14.89 23.84
C ALA A 15 36.07 15.47 23.43
N ALA A 16 36.04 16.39 22.45
CA ALA A 16 34.81 16.94 21.90
C ALA A 16 33.95 15.86 21.23
N VAL A 17 34.55 14.95 20.45
CA VAL A 17 33.83 13.84 19.80
C VAL A 17 33.24 12.89 20.84
N VAL A 18 34.01 12.51 21.86
CA VAL A 18 33.54 11.64 22.95
C VAL A 18 32.41 12.31 23.74
N PHE A 19 32.51 13.61 24.01
CA PHE A 19 31.47 14.37 24.69
C PHE A 19 30.17 14.43 23.88
N LEU A 20 30.25 14.68 22.57
CA LEU A 20 29.08 14.68 21.68
C LEU A 20 28.41 13.30 21.60
N MET A 21 29.19 12.22 21.55
CA MET A 21 28.66 10.84 21.65
C MET A 21 27.94 10.59 22.96
N TRP A 22 28.51 11.04 24.09
CA TRP A 22 27.87 10.93 25.40
C TRP A 22 26.56 11.71 25.47
N GLN A 23 26.50 12.93 24.93
CA GLN A 23 25.26 13.72 24.88
C GLN A 23 24.18 13.04 24.04
N ALA A 24 24.53 12.48 22.88
CA ALA A 24 23.58 11.72 22.05
C ALA A 24 23.04 10.50 22.82
N TRP A 25 23.91 9.77 23.50
CA TRP A 25 23.52 8.63 24.32
C TRP A 25 22.59 9.02 25.47
N GLN A 26 22.88 10.11 26.19
CA GLN A 26 21.97 10.62 27.23
C GLN A 26 20.61 11.00 26.66
N ARG A 27 20.56 11.66 25.50
CA ARG A 27 19.28 12.07 24.89
C ARG A 27 18.42 10.86 24.51
N ASP A 28 19.03 9.83 23.96
CA ASP A 28 18.31 8.69 23.42
C ASP A 28 17.95 7.65 24.50
N TYR A 29 18.64 7.66 25.65
CA TYR A 29 18.51 6.62 26.69
C TYR A 29 18.28 7.11 28.14
N ALA A 30 18.36 8.41 28.46
CA ALA A 30 18.25 8.89 29.85
C ALA A 30 16.81 9.11 30.36
N GLN A 31 15.77 8.90 29.54
CA GLN A 31 14.38 8.92 30.01
C GLN A 31 13.71 7.56 29.77
N PRO A 32 13.39 6.80 30.83
CA PRO A 32 12.38 5.75 30.74
C PRO A 32 11.03 6.38 30.34
N PRO A 33 10.22 5.73 29.49
CA PRO A 33 8.87 6.20 29.22
C PRO A 33 8.08 6.23 30.52
N GLN A 34 7.62 7.41 30.93
CA GLN A 34 6.65 7.54 32.01
C GLN A 34 5.31 6.97 31.54
N PRO A 35 4.66 6.10 32.32
CA PRO A 35 3.28 5.71 32.03
C PRO A 35 2.39 6.94 32.16
N SER A 36 1.65 7.24 31.09
CA SER A 36 0.57 8.23 31.10
C SER A 36 -0.54 7.74 32.02
N SER A 37 -0.73 8.41 33.15
CA SER A 37 -1.90 8.24 34.01
C SER A 37 -3.14 8.83 33.31
N GLU A 38 -4.16 8.00 33.12
CA GLU A 38 -5.52 8.44 32.81
C GLU A 38 -6.02 9.37 33.92
N SER A 39 -6.50 10.55 33.51
CA SER A 39 -7.23 11.45 34.39
C SER A 39 -8.72 11.18 34.23
N THR A 40 -9.28 10.47 35.21
CA THR A 40 -10.73 10.32 35.40
C THR A 40 -11.31 11.67 35.86
N ALA A 41 -12.17 12.26 35.04
CA ALA A 41 -12.97 13.42 35.43
C ALA A 41 -14.15 12.98 36.32
N PRO A 42 -14.43 13.67 37.44
CA PRO A 42 -15.51 13.29 38.35
C PRO A 42 -16.89 13.71 37.81
N ALA A 43 -17.84 12.78 37.94
CA ALA A 43 -19.26 13.07 37.82
C ALA A 43 -19.78 13.76 39.09
N SER A 44 -20.74 14.67 38.91
CA SER A 44 -21.69 15.04 39.96
C SER A 44 -23.06 15.37 39.35
N PRO A 45 -24.14 15.10 40.08
CA PRO A 45 -25.45 14.81 39.50
C PRO A 45 -26.38 16.03 39.50
N SER A 46 -27.34 16.07 38.58
CA SER A 46 -28.63 16.72 38.84
C SER A 46 -29.74 16.08 38.01
N SER A 47 -30.70 15.57 38.75
CA SER A 47 -32.06 15.22 38.36
C SER A 47 -32.84 16.44 37.88
N GLY A 48 -33.76 16.28 36.93
CA GLY A 48 -34.78 17.30 36.69
C GLY A 48 -35.44 17.22 35.31
N ASP A 49 -36.54 16.47 35.27
CA ASP A 49 -37.56 16.40 34.23
C ASP A 49 -38.10 17.78 33.78
N ALA A 50 -38.41 17.95 32.49
CA ALA A 50 -39.62 18.61 31.97
C ALA A 50 -39.51 18.93 30.46
N ARG A 51 -40.53 18.47 29.73
CA ARG A 51 -40.92 18.90 28.38
C ARG A 51 -41.28 20.39 28.35
N ALA A 52 -40.93 21.10 27.29
CA ALA A 52 -41.81 22.11 26.68
C ALA A 52 -41.33 22.55 25.29
N ASP A 53 -42.32 22.71 24.44
CA ASP A 53 -42.38 23.08 23.03
C ASP A 53 -42.29 24.61 22.87
N VAL A 54 -41.51 25.15 21.92
CA VAL A 54 -41.72 26.52 21.40
C VAL A 54 -41.36 26.61 19.91
N ARG A 55 -42.39 26.94 19.13
CA ARG A 55 -42.40 27.40 17.74
C ARG A 55 -41.45 28.55 17.43
N GLY A 56 -40.88 28.49 16.23
CA GLY A 56 -41.23 29.46 15.18
C GLY A 56 -40.19 30.54 14.84
N THR A 57 -39.60 30.41 13.65
CA THR A 57 -39.29 31.58 12.80
C THR A 57 -39.22 31.12 11.33
N PRO A 58 -39.94 31.78 10.38
CA PRO A 58 -40.03 31.31 9.01
C PRO A 58 -38.84 31.84 8.17
N ALA A 59 -38.17 30.94 7.44
CA ALA A 59 -37.21 31.31 6.41
C ALA A 59 -37.69 30.82 5.03
N ILE A 60 -37.54 31.73 4.06
CA ILE A 60 -38.03 31.79 2.68
C ILE A 60 -37.54 30.59 1.84
N PRO A 61 -38.33 30.07 0.87
CA PRO A 61 -37.95 28.88 0.12
C PRO A 61 -36.87 29.21 -0.93
N ALA A 62 -35.62 28.82 -0.66
CA ALA A 62 -34.60 28.71 -1.70
C ALA A 62 -34.76 27.36 -2.42
N GLN A 63 -34.93 27.43 -3.74
CA GLN A 63 -35.06 26.29 -4.63
C GLN A 63 -33.94 25.27 -4.41
N ARG A 64 -34.35 24.06 -4.03
CA ARG A 64 -33.49 22.90 -3.84
C ARG A 64 -32.99 22.43 -5.21
N ARG A 65 -31.83 22.93 -5.63
CA ARG A 65 -31.02 22.28 -6.65
C ARG A 65 -30.75 20.85 -6.14
N PRO A 66 -30.95 19.78 -6.93
CA PRO A 66 -30.65 18.44 -6.45
C PRO A 66 -29.18 18.42 -6.04
N ALA A 67 -28.95 18.15 -4.76
CA ALA A 67 -27.63 17.88 -4.25
C ALA A 67 -27.10 16.70 -5.07
N ARG A 68 -26.06 16.95 -5.86
CA ARG A 68 -25.19 15.90 -6.36
C ARG A 68 -24.80 15.10 -5.11
N PRO A 69 -25.07 13.78 -5.04
CA PRO A 69 -24.59 13.02 -3.91
C PRO A 69 -23.08 13.27 -3.83
N ALA A 70 -22.64 13.84 -2.71
CA ALA A 70 -21.26 13.74 -2.33
C ALA A 70 -21.00 12.23 -2.33
N GLY A 71 -20.21 11.78 -3.29
CA GLY A 71 -19.85 10.38 -3.39
C GLY A 71 -19.14 10.02 -2.10
N THR A 72 -19.87 9.41 -1.17
CA THR A 72 -19.31 8.37 -0.32
C THR A 72 -18.58 7.45 -1.29
N GLY A 73 -17.25 7.48 -1.27
CA GLY A 73 -16.42 6.75 -2.23
C GLY A 73 -17.01 5.36 -2.39
N SER A 74 -17.38 4.98 -3.62
CA SER A 74 -17.84 3.62 -3.88
C SER A 74 -16.78 2.70 -3.31
N GLU A 75 -17.13 2.01 -2.23
CA GLU A 75 -16.28 1.04 -1.57
C GLU A 75 -15.90 0.03 -2.65
N ARG A 76 -14.64 0.09 -3.11
CA ARG A 76 -14.19 -0.81 -4.16
C ARG A 76 -14.21 -2.21 -3.56
N PRO A 77 -14.88 -3.18 -4.20
CA PRO A 77 -14.92 -4.53 -3.68
C PRO A 77 -13.50 -5.07 -3.70
N THR A 78 -12.90 -5.26 -2.53
CA THR A 78 -11.52 -5.70 -2.37
C THR A 78 -11.48 -6.97 -1.53
N ILE A 79 -10.42 -7.74 -1.73
CA ILE A 79 -10.09 -8.87 -0.86
C ILE A 79 -8.74 -8.66 -0.22
N ARG A 80 -8.58 -9.19 0.99
CA ARG A 80 -7.35 -9.14 1.77
C ARG A 80 -6.69 -10.50 1.78
N VAL A 81 -5.38 -10.52 1.58
CA VAL A 81 -4.58 -11.74 1.62
C VAL A 81 -3.40 -11.51 2.55
N ARG A 82 -3.25 -12.35 3.59
CA ARG A 82 -2.18 -12.22 4.56
C ARG A 82 -1.36 -13.51 4.67
N THR A 83 -0.06 -13.35 4.57
CA THR A 83 0.94 -14.40 4.83
C THR A 83 1.81 -14.02 6.01
N ASP A 84 2.90 -14.76 6.21
CA ASP A 84 3.96 -14.48 7.18
C ASP A 84 4.83 -13.28 6.79
N VAL A 85 4.95 -12.96 5.49
CA VAL A 85 5.83 -11.90 4.97
C VAL A 85 5.10 -10.78 4.24
N LEU A 86 3.87 -11.01 3.77
CA LEU A 86 3.10 -10.07 2.97
C LEU A 86 1.69 -9.86 3.54
N SER A 87 1.21 -8.61 3.46
CA SER A 87 -0.22 -8.28 3.58
C SER A 87 -0.64 -7.53 2.34
N VAL A 88 -1.58 -8.09 1.58
CA VAL A 88 -1.93 -7.63 0.23
C VAL A 88 -3.43 -7.32 0.15
N GLU A 89 -3.78 -6.26 -0.57
CA GLU A 89 -5.16 -5.97 -0.97
C GLU A 89 -5.28 -6.07 -2.50
N ILE A 90 -6.25 -6.87 -2.94
CA ILE A 90 -6.57 -7.10 -4.36
C ILE A 90 -7.94 -6.48 -4.65
N ASP A 91 -8.02 -5.62 -5.65
CA ASP A 91 -9.27 -5.04 -6.14
C ASP A 91 -9.98 -6.06 -7.03
N LEU A 92 -11.23 -6.40 -6.71
CA LEU A 92 -12.03 -7.31 -7.53
C LEU A 92 -12.36 -6.71 -8.89
N ARG A 93 -12.28 -5.38 -9.05
CA ARG A 93 -12.21 -4.75 -10.36
C ARG A 93 -10.80 -4.90 -10.92
N GLY A 94 -10.66 -5.72 -11.96
CA GLY A 94 -9.42 -6.11 -12.61
C GLY A 94 -8.72 -7.31 -11.97
N GLY A 95 -9.04 -7.61 -10.71
CA GLY A 95 -8.25 -8.54 -9.93
C GLY A 95 -6.83 -8.01 -9.76
N ASP A 96 -6.65 -6.71 -9.58
CA ASP A 96 -5.34 -6.03 -9.55
C ASP A 96 -4.78 -5.97 -8.13
N LEU A 97 -3.46 -6.09 -8.00
CA LEU A 97 -2.79 -5.92 -6.72
C LEU A 97 -2.59 -4.42 -6.47
N ARG A 98 -3.39 -3.85 -5.55
CA ARG A 98 -3.43 -2.41 -5.28
C ARG A 98 -2.61 -2.00 -4.07
N ARG A 99 -2.52 -2.86 -3.06
CA ARG A 99 -1.67 -2.62 -1.87
C ARG A 99 -0.87 -3.84 -1.50
N ALA A 100 0.37 -3.64 -1.06
CA ALA A 100 1.19 -4.67 -0.46
C ALA A 100 2.10 -4.07 0.62
N ASP A 101 2.01 -4.62 1.82
CA ASP A 101 2.88 -4.30 2.95
C ASP A 101 3.87 -5.44 3.19
N LEU A 102 5.16 -5.10 3.32
CA LEU A 102 6.25 -6.02 3.56
C LEU A 102 6.43 -6.22 5.07
N LEU A 103 5.81 -7.26 5.63
CA LEU A 103 5.61 -7.44 7.08
C LEU A 103 6.90 -7.59 7.90
N ARG A 104 8.02 -7.93 7.25
CA ARG A 104 9.34 -8.11 7.89
C ARG A 104 10.22 -6.86 7.82
N TYR A 105 9.75 -5.80 7.16
CA TYR A 105 10.54 -4.58 6.92
C TYR A 105 9.82 -3.37 7.54
N PRO A 106 10.26 -2.90 8.72
CA PRO A 106 9.70 -1.68 9.30
C PRO A 106 10.13 -0.44 8.52
N VAL A 107 9.27 0.58 8.46
CA VAL A 107 9.54 1.85 7.77
C VAL A 107 10.73 2.60 8.38
N ALA A 108 10.95 2.45 9.69
CA ALA A 108 12.06 3.03 10.42
C ALA A 108 12.38 2.19 11.65
N PRO A 109 13.63 2.19 12.16
CA PRO A 109 13.98 1.51 13.41
C PRO A 109 13.13 1.94 14.60
N ALA A 110 12.75 3.22 14.67
CA ALA A 110 11.88 3.76 15.72
C ALA A 110 10.39 3.38 15.56
N GLN A 111 10.00 2.76 14.45
CA GLN A 111 8.64 2.31 14.15
C GLN A 111 8.62 0.81 13.78
N PRO A 112 9.00 -0.09 14.70
CA PRO A 112 9.23 -1.50 14.40
C PRO A 112 7.95 -2.26 14.01
N HIS A 113 6.76 -1.71 14.30
CA HIS A 113 5.47 -2.34 14.02
C HIS A 113 4.76 -1.77 12.78
N THR A 114 5.36 -0.79 12.11
CA THR A 114 4.82 -0.19 10.89
C THR A 114 5.58 -0.72 9.69
N PRO A 115 5.00 -1.66 8.91
CA PRO A 115 5.70 -2.23 7.76
C PRO A 115 5.80 -1.24 6.61
N VAL A 116 6.83 -1.41 5.77
CA VAL A 116 6.96 -0.69 4.51
C VAL A 116 5.82 -1.10 3.58
N ARG A 117 5.10 -0.10 3.06
CA ARG A 117 4.16 -0.26 1.97
C ARG A 117 4.88 -0.16 0.63
N LEU A 118 4.84 -1.24 -0.15
CA LEU A 118 5.42 -1.30 -1.49
C LEU A 118 4.42 -0.81 -2.54
N PHE A 119 3.28 -1.49 -2.67
CA PHE A 119 2.21 -1.06 -3.56
C PHE A 119 1.19 -0.22 -2.80
N ASN A 120 0.69 0.83 -3.43
CA ASN A 120 -0.26 1.78 -2.87
C ASN A 120 -1.15 2.33 -4.00
N ASP A 121 -2.42 2.58 -3.71
CA ASP A 121 -3.39 3.08 -4.69
C ASP A 121 -3.90 4.48 -4.35
N THR A 122 -3.26 5.14 -3.39
CA THR A 122 -3.66 6.46 -2.88
C THR A 122 -2.70 7.52 -3.41
N GLU A 123 -3.27 8.60 -3.96
CA GLU A 123 -2.52 9.78 -4.37
C GLU A 123 -1.83 10.46 -3.17
N PRO A 124 -0.67 11.09 -3.36
CA PRO A 124 0.08 11.23 -4.62
C PRO A 124 0.95 10.01 -4.99
N ASP A 125 1.08 9.02 -4.10
CA ASP A 125 2.04 7.92 -4.21
C ASP A 125 1.40 6.63 -4.75
N ILE A 126 0.82 6.69 -5.95
CA ILE A 126 0.27 5.51 -6.61
C ILE A 126 1.42 4.61 -7.07
N PHE A 127 1.38 3.34 -6.71
CA PHE A 127 2.17 2.27 -7.28
C PHE A 127 1.34 0.97 -7.24
N VAL A 128 0.84 0.52 -8.39
CA VAL A 128 -0.04 -0.67 -8.49
C VAL A 128 0.46 -1.64 -9.56
N ALA A 129 0.15 -2.93 -9.36
CA ALA A 129 0.46 -3.98 -10.33
C ALA A 129 -0.84 -4.50 -10.95
N GLN A 130 -0.96 -4.35 -12.26
CA GLN A 130 -2.17 -4.70 -13.01
C GLN A 130 -1.88 -5.79 -14.03
N SER A 131 -2.86 -6.64 -14.29
CA SER A 131 -2.75 -7.68 -15.30
C SER A 131 -4.12 -8.12 -15.79
N GLY A 132 -4.18 -8.58 -17.04
CA GLY A 132 -5.42 -9.05 -17.63
C GLY A 132 -5.22 -9.68 -18.99
N LEU A 133 -6.33 -9.88 -19.69
CA LEU A 133 -6.38 -10.47 -21.02
C LEU A 133 -6.95 -9.44 -22.01
N ILE A 134 -6.32 -9.32 -23.18
CA ILE A 134 -6.73 -8.40 -24.25
C ILE A 134 -6.77 -9.10 -25.61
N GLY A 135 -7.41 -8.46 -26.60
CA GLY A 135 -7.40 -8.88 -28.00
C GLY A 135 -8.44 -9.94 -28.38
N ALA A 136 -9.21 -10.45 -27.41
CA ALA A 136 -10.41 -11.24 -27.69
C ALA A 136 -11.68 -10.39 -27.48
N ALA A 137 -12.77 -10.72 -28.16
CA ALA A 137 -14.07 -10.04 -27.97
C ALA A 137 -14.63 -10.23 -26.55
N SER A 138 -14.30 -11.35 -25.90
CA SER A 138 -14.71 -11.69 -24.52
C SER A 138 -13.45 -12.01 -23.72
N ALA A 139 -12.82 -11.00 -23.13
CA ALA A 139 -11.64 -11.13 -22.29
C ALA A 139 -11.69 -10.13 -21.12
N PRO A 140 -11.46 -10.57 -19.88
CA PRO A 140 -11.42 -9.65 -18.75
C PRO A 140 -10.07 -8.94 -18.67
N ASP A 141 -10.13 -7.62 -18.56
CA ASP A 141 -8.98 -6.75 -18.32
C ASP A 141 -9.01 -6.19 -16.90
N HIS A 142 -8.18 -5.18 -16.64
CA HIS A 142 -8.09 -4.47 -15.36
C HIS A 142 -9.34 -3.65 -14.97
N HIS A 143 -10.39 -3.61 -15.80
CA HIS A 143 -11.67 -2.97 -15.50
C HIS A 143 -12.80 -3.97 -15.21
N SER A 144 -12.60 -5.24 -15.54
CA SER A 144 -13.59 -6.31 -15.37
C SER A 144 -13.78 -6.70 -13.92
N LEU A 145 -15.04 -6.90 -13.50
CA LEU A 145 -15.34 -7.32 -12.13
C LEU A 145 -15.23 -8.84 -11.98
N TYR A 146 -14.31 -9.28 -11.13
CA TYR A 146 -14.17 -10.68 -10.72
C TYR A 146 -14.97 -10.94 -9.43
N ASN A 147 -15.29 -12.21 -9.21
CA ASN A 147 -15.85 -12.72 -7.97
C ASN A 147 -14.80 -13.56 -7.23
N ALA A 148 -14.64 -13.32 -5.93
CA ALA A 148 -13.87 -14.17 -5.03
C ALA A 148 -14.81 -15.03 -4.17
N GLU A 149 -14.28 -16.11 -3.62
CA GLU A 149 -15.03 -16.96 -2.70
C GLU A 149 -15.12 -16.37 -1.29
N GLN A 150 -14.08 -15.64 -0.88
CA GLN A 150 -13.96 -15.02 0.43
C GLN A 150 -13.38 -13.60 0.27
N SER A 151 -13.55 -12.77 1.29
CA SER A 151 -12.99 -11.42 1.34
C SER A 151 -11.69 -11.33 2.15
N ASP A 152 -11.39 -12.30 3.00
CA ASP A 152 -10.15 -12.39 3.80
C ASP A 152 -9.55 -13.79 3.64
N TYR A 153 -8.30 -13.85 3.18
CA TYR A 153 -7.54 -15.08 3.01
C TYR A 153 -6.28 -15.01 3.88
N ARG A 154 -6.00 -16.08 4.63
CA ARG A 154 -4.80 -16.17 5.48
C ARG A 154 -4.08 -17.47 5.25
N LEU A 155 -2.75 -17.39 5.10
CA LEU A 155 -1.92 -18.58 5.05
C LEU A 155 -1.83 -19.16 6.47
N SER A 156 -2.52 -20.28 6.70
CA SER A 156 -2.50 -20.98 7.98
C SER A 156 -1.06 -21.36 8.36
N PRO A 157 -0.67 -21.36 9.66
CA PRO A 157 0.63 -21.83 10.11
C PRO A 157 1.01 -23.25 9.64
N SER A 158 0.00 -24.09 9.37
CA SER A 158 0.18 -25.48 8.92
C SER A 158 0.27 -25.67 7.39
N GLN A 159 0.15 -24.59 6.60
CA GLN A 159 0.16 -24.64 5.14
C GLN A 159 1.40 -23.96 4.59
N ASP A 160 1.95 -24.45 3.47
CA ASP A 160 3.07 -23.80 2.78
C ASP A 160 2.63 -22.94 1.59
N GLU A 161 1.39 -23.10 1.15
CA GLU A 161 0.83 -22.42 0.00
C GLU A 161 -0.60 -21.94 0.26
N LEU A 162 -0.92 -20.74 -0.23
CA LEU A 162 -2.25 -20.16 -0.25
C LEU A 162 -2.59 -19.76 -1.68
N LYS A 163 -3.68 -20.32 -2.21
CA LYS A 163 -4.21 -19.99 -3.54
C LYS A 163 -5.49 -19.19 -3.41
N VAL A 164 -5.54 -18.06 -4.11
CA VAL A 164 -6.68 -17.15 -4.14
C VAL A 164 -7.20 -17.08 -5.57
N ALA A 165 -8.39 -17.65 -5.80
CA ALA A 165 -9.00 -17.74 -7.12
C ALA A 165 -10.07 -16.66 -7.31
N LEU A 166 -9.90 -15.86 -8.36
CA LEU A 166 -10.84 -14.84 -8.82
C LEU A 166 -11.50 -15.35 -10.09
N ARG A 167 -12.84 -15.37 -10.12
CA ARG A 167 -13.63 -15.94 -11.20
C ARG A 167 -14.34 -14.82 -11.96
N TRP A 168 -14.23 -14.85 -13.28
CA TRP A 168 -14.97 -13.98 -14.18
C TRP A 168 -15.73 -14.83 -15.19
N GLU A 169 -16.96 -14.43 -15.47
CA GLU A 169 -17.81 -15.05 -16.48
C GLU A 169 -18.15 -14.02 -17.54
N GLY A 170 -17.91 -14.37 -18.79
CA GLY A 170 -18.11 -13.52 -19.95
C GLY A 170 -19.20 -14.01 -20.88
N PRO A 171 -19.57 -13.18 -21.86
CA PRO A 171 -20.43 -13.60 -22.96
C PRO A 171 -19.86 -14.83 -23.70
N GLY A 172 -20.77 -15.62 -24.29
CA GLY A 172 -20.39 -16.76 -25.13
C GLY A 172 -19.81 -17.96 -24.38
N GLY A 173 -20.06 -18.07 -23.06
CA GLY A 173 -19.61 -19.21 -22.26
C GLY A 173 -18.12 -19.19 -21.92
N VAL A 174 -17.44 -18.06 -22.11
CA VAL A 174 -16.04 -17.88 -21.71
C VAL A 174 -15.98 -17.65 -20.20
N ARG A 175 -15.20 -18.46 -19.50
CA ARG A 175 -14.89 -18.29 -18.08
C ARG A 175 -13.41 -18.11 -17.89
N VAL A 176 -13.02 -17.18 -17.03
CA VAL A 176 -11.62 -16.93 -16.70
C VAL A 176 -11.42 -17.05 -15.19
N THR A 177 -10.48 -17.88 -14.79
CA THR A 177 -10.00 -17.94 -13.40
C THR A 177 -8.62 -17.32 -13.32
N LYS A 178 -8.51 -16.17 -12.64
CA LYS A 178 -7.23 -15.55 -12.27
C LYS A 178 -6.84 -16.05 -10.88
N THR A 179 -5.71 -16.73 -10.76
CA THR A 179 -5.25 -17.31 -9.49
C THR A 179 -3.97 -16.62 -9.03
N TYR A 180 -4.02 -16.07 -7.83
CA TYR A 180 -2.84 -15.63 -7.08
C TYR A 180 -2.35 -16.77 -6.19
N THR A 181 -1.07 -17.13 -6.29
CA THR A 181 -0.46 -18.15 -5.43
C THR A 181 0.62 -17.52 -4.58
N PHE A 182 0.46 -17.65 -3.27
CA PHE A 182 1.38 -17.19 -2.25
C PHE A 182 2.03 -18.40 -1.59
N ARG A 183 3.31 -18.28 -1.23
CA ARG A 183 4.05 -19.33 -0.51
C ARG A 183 4.69 -18.77 0.75
N ARG A 184 4.81 -19.63 1.77
CA ARG A 184 5.46 -19.31 3.04
C ARG A 184 6.87 -18.76 2.81
N ASN A 185 7.24 -17.72 3.55
CA ASN A 185 8.54 -17.04 3.48
C ASN A 185 8.93 -16.54 2.06
N SER A 186 7.96 -16.29 1.17
CA SER A 186 8.23 -15.86 -0.21
C SER A 186 7.56 -14.52 -0.52
N TYR A 187 8.32 -13.63 -1.16
CA TYR A 187 7.79 -12.40 -1.77
C TYR A 187 7.35 -12.60 -3.23
N VAL A 188 7.62 -13.77 -3.81
CA VAL A 188 7.15 -14.11 -5.16
C VAL A 188 5.67 -14.45 -5.07
N VAL A 189 4.86 -13.67 -5.79
CA VAL A 189 3.43 -13.91 -5.97
C VAL A 189 3.20 -14.35 -7.41
N GLU A 190 2.82 -15.60 -7.60
CA GLU A 190 2.51 -16.12 -8.94
C GLU A 190 1.10 -15.73 -9.34
N VAL A 191 0.93 -15.27 -10.58
CA VAL A 191 -0.36 -14.94 -11.17
C VAL A 191 -0.57 -15.80 -12.41
N SER A 192 -1.65 -16.57 -12.43
CA SER A 192 -2.02 -17.40 -13.58
C SER A 192 -3.44 -17.10 -14.04
N HIS A 193 -3.68 -17.20 -15.34
CA HIS A 193 -5.00 -17.11 -15.94
C HIS A 193 -5.35 -18.44 -16.59
N ARG A 194 -6.48 -19.03 -16.19
CA ARG A 194 -7.07 -20.19 -16.86
C ARG A 194 -8.30 -19.73 -17.62
N VAL A 195 -8.27 -19.87 -18.95
CA VAL A 195 -9.40 -19.57 -19.82
C VAL A 195 -10.11 -20.87 -20.19
N GLN A 196 -11.41 -20.93 -19.94
CA GLN A 196 -12.30 -21.98 -20.39
C GLN A 196 -13.24 -21.40 -21.43
N ASN A 197 -13.20 -21.93 -22.64
CA ASN A 197 -14.08 -21.50 -23.72
C ASN A 197 -15.10 -22.61 -24.01
N ALA A 198 -16.36 -22.39 -23.61
CA ALA A 198 -17.46 -23.30 -23.91
C ALA A 198 -18.29 -22.87 -25.13
N GLY A 199 -17.84 -21.84 -25.86
CA GLY A 199 -18.50 -21.38 -27.08
C GLY A 199 -18.03 -22.10 -28.34
N ASP A 200 -18.74 -21.86 -29.44
CA ASP A 200 -18.51 -22.52 -30.73
C ASP A 200 -17.37 -21.89 -31.55
N ALA A 201 -16.92 -20.69 -31.17
CA ALA A 201 -15.84 -19.97 -31.84
C ALA A 201 -14.52 -20.08 -31.05
N PRO A 202 -13.35 -20.14 -31.71
CA PRO A 202 -12.07 -20.18 -31.03
C PRO A 202 -11.80 -18.88 -30.26
N TRP A 203 -11.38 -19.01 -29.00
CA TRP A 203 -10.93 -17.87 -28.19
C TRP A 203 -9.45 -17.57 -28.46
N ARG A 204 -9.14 -16.31 -28.76
CA ARG A 204 -7.75 -15.83 -29.02
C ARG A 204 -7.51 -14.52 -28.29
N GLY A 205 -6.77 -14.57 -27.20
CA GLY A 205 -6.36 -13.40 -26.43
C GLY A 205 -4.88 -13.44 -26.07
N ARG A 206 -4.39 -12.32 -25.54
CA ARG A 206 -3.03 -12.15 -25.04
C ARG A 206 -3.07 -11.68 -23.61
N MET A 207 -2.14 -12.16 -22.78
CA MET A 207 -1.94 -11.65 -21.43
C MET A 207 -1.11 -10.38 -21.48
N TYR A 208 -1.43 -9.41 -20.62
CA TYR A 208 -0.57 -8.27 -20.33
C TYR A 208 -0.37 -8.15 -18.83
N ALA A 209 0.75 -7.52 -18.46
CA ALA A 209 1.05 -7.12 -17.09
C ALA A 209 1.72 -5.74 -17.13
N GLN A 210 1.35 -4.87 -16.20
CA GLN A 210 1.90 -3.51 -16.12
C GLN A 210 2.06 -3.07 -14.68
N PHE A 211 3.06 -2.22 -14.46
CA PHE A 211 3.19 -1.43 -13.25
C PHE A 211 2.80 0.00 -13.57
N GLN A 212 1.84 0.54 -12.82
CA GLN A 212 1.48 1.96 -12.89
C GLN A 212 2.01 2.63 -11.64
N ARG A 213 2.84 3.66 -11.81
CA ARG A 213 3.49 4.35 -10.70
C ARG A 213 3.57 5.86 -10.96
N THR A 214 3.17 6.66 -10.00
CA THR A 214 3.48 8.10 -9.99
C THR A 214 4.95 8.30 -9.64
N GLU A 215 5.55 9.34 -10.20
CA GLU A 215 6.92 9.71 -9.84
C GLU A 215 6.95 10.14 -8.37
N PRO A 216 7.71 9.44 -7.51
CA PRO A 216 7.76 9.79 -6.10
C PRO A 216 8.38 11.17 -5.92
N PRO A 217 7.94 11.95 -4.92
CA PRO A 217 8.51 13.26 -4.67
C PRO A 217 10.01 13.15 -4.40
N HIS A 218 10.79 13.96 -5.11
CA HIS A 218 12.22 14.12 -4.87
C HIS A 218 12.40 14.75 -3.50
N PRO A 219 12.92 14.02 -2.50
CA PRO A 219 12.94 14.58 -1.18
C PRO A 219 14.19 15.49 -1.11
N GLY A 220 13.99 16.79 -0.84
CA GLY A 220 15.04 17.81 -0.97
C GLY A 220 16.09 17.80 0.16
N GLY A 221 17.28 18.36 -0.09
CA GLY A 221 18.32 18.63 0.92
C GLY A 221 19.77 18.35 0.49
N LEU A 222 20.73 19.00 1.14
CA LEU A 222 22.18 19.05 0.80
C LEU A 222 22.99 17.77 1.06
N PHE A 223 22.43 16.73 1.69
CA PHE A 223 23.15 15.51 2.11
C PHE A 223 22.50 14.22 1.62
N ARG A 224 21.96 14.18 0.40
CA ARG A 224 21.16 13.03 -0.06
C ARG A 224 21.90 12.15 -1.05
N ILE A 225 21.89 10.86 -0.72
CA ILE A 225 22.26 9.76 -1.63
C ILE A 225 21.12 9.63 -2.64
N TYR A 226 21.42 9.80 -3.92
CA TYR A 226 20.44 9.59 -4.98
C TYR A 226 20.26 8.09 -5.20
N THR A 227 19.13 7.54 -4.78
CA THR A 227 18.73 6.16 -5.11
C THR A 227 17.85 6.18 -6.34
N TYR A 228 18.24 5.42 -7.37
CA TYR A 228 17.47 5.29 -8.60
C TYR A 228 16.03 4.87 -8.31
N THR A 229 15.07 5.61 -8.87
CA THR A 229 13.65 5.23 -8.84
C THR A 229 13.12 5.32 -10.26
N GLY A 230 12.80 4.18 -10.84
CA GLY A 230 12.36 4.07 -12.24
C GLY A 230 12.12 2.61 -12.63
N GLY A 231 11.74 2.40 -13.89
CA GLY A 231 11.58 1.05 -14.42
C GLY A 231 12.93 0.43 -14.74
N VAL A 232 13.04 -0.89 -14.61
CA VAL A 232 14.18 -1.65 -15.13
C VAL A 232 13.63 -2.85 -15.89
N VAL A 233 14.16 -3.06 -17.09
CA VAL A 233 13.81 -4.22 -17.94
C VAL A 233 15.06 -4.99 -18.32
N SER A 234 14.88 -6.28 -18.55
CA SER A 234 15.93 -7.22 -18.94
C SER A 234 15.41 -8.08 -20.11
N THR A 235 16.26 -8.28 -21.11
CA THR A 235 16.01 -9.03 -22.36
C THR A 235 17.20 -9.95 -22.63
N GLN A 236 17.12 -10.81 -23.64
CA GLN A 236 18.25 -11.69 -23.98
C GLN A 236 19.45 -10.87 -24.51
N GLU A 237 19.16 -9.78 -25.21
CA GLU A 237 20.16 -8.89 -25.83
C GLU A 237 20.72 -7.85 -24.84
N ASP A 238 19.88 -7.36 -23.93
CA ASP A 238 20.24 -6.37 -22.92
C ASP A 238 19.77 -6.80 -21.53
N SER A 239 20.72 -7.18 -20.68
CA SER A 239 20.45 -7.74 -19.36
C SER A 239 19.96 -6.70 -18.34
N TYR A 240 20.17 -5.41 -18.57
CA TYR A 240 19.80 -4.36 -17.63
C TYR A 240 19.63 -3.00 -18.31
N ARG A 241 18.38 -2.59 -18.52
CA ARG A 241 18.02 -1.30 -19.08
C ARG A 241 17.12 -0.51 -18.14
N LYS A 242 17.55 0.69 -17.77
CA LYS A 242 16.75 1.66 -17.01
C LYS A 242 15.73 2.34 -17.93
N VAL A 243 14.57 2.68 -17.36
CA VAL A 243 13.49 3.41 -18.02
C VAL A 243 13.05 4.51 -17.07
N ASP A 244 13.37 5.75 -17.42
CA ASP A 244 13.12 6.89 -16.56
C ASP A 244 11.68 7.40 -16.71
N PHE A 245 11.19 8.12 -15.71
CA PHE A 245 9.82 8.65 -15.74
C PHE A 245 9.61 9.64 -16.89
N GLY A 246 10.65 10.42 -17.25
CA GLY A 246 10.63 11.38 -18.36
C GLY A 246 10.72 10.76 -19.76
N ASP A 247 11.06 9.47 -19.87
CA ASP A 247 11.12 8.75 -21.15
C ASP A 247 9.73 8.22 -21.58
N ARG A 248 8.68 8.50 -20.78
CA ARG A 248 7.29 8.10 -21.04
C ARG A 248 6.55 9.24 -21.71
N GLU A 249 6.35 9.13 -23.03
CA GLU A 249 5.35 9.93 -23.77
C GLU A 249 3.91 9.52 -23.42
#